data_AF-A0A2V2V5C2-F1
#
_entry.id   AF-A0A2V2V5C2-F1
#
_cell.length_a   1.000
_cell.length_b   1.000
_cell.length_c   1.000
_cell.angle_alpha   90.00
_cell.angle_beta   90.00
_cell.angle_gamma   90.00
#
_symmetry.space_group_name_H-M   'P 1'
#
loop_
_entity.id
_entity.type
_entity.pdbx_description
1 polymer ?
#
loop_
_entity_poly.entity_id
_entity_poly.type
_entity_poly.pdbx_seq_one_letter_code
_entity_poly.pdbx_strand_id
1 'polypeptide(L)'
;MGAEVGLDAALCSAPATRVLCCQRLQKLAVMYAAVGATDGAPTVMANKAKLDAVAAAYFHVSQGYNASVPQDVARGSLGLPLARELLRNMRAKMLPEGDANRNTKMMMQYAHRVPIQTALGHDPSDATPLGETFLVDLLRDDATNAYFVRLRYAAAANGAPAAAFFPFRCLSAADVPTDATTADGVICPFDDFARFVESSSGTSAAGAACYLDEETRKKFGCSVEGAAPSPECARYRAMCPAQACPGGQVYDVSSESCWPLELNRRMLSADNMVGLFFVLVFGGFVLSIVIVEICPVFLHWVKTVAKKRTTSDSE
;
A
#
# COMPACT_ATOMS: atom_id res chain seq x y z
N MET A 1 24.57 25.65 -18.35
CA MET A 1 23.45 25.00 -17.63
C MET A 1 23.82 24.64 -16.20
N GLY A 2 24.64 23.61 -15.91
CA GLY A 2 24.93 23.23 -14.50
C GLY A 2 25.49 24.36 -13.62
N ALA A 3 26.52 25.07 -14.08
CA ALA A 3 27.15 26.15 -13.34
C ALA A 3 26.23 27.37 -13.08
N GLU A 4 25.29 27.64 -13.99
CA GLU A 4 24.33 28.75 -13.89
C GLU A 4 23.42 28.63 -12.66
N VAL A 5 23.08 27.39 -12.28
CA VAL A 5 22.21 27.09 -11.14
C VAL A 5 22.98 26.48 -9.97
N GLY A 6 24.31 26.66 -9.93
CA GLY A 6 25.16 26.20 -8.84
C GLY A 6 25.26 24.68 -8.68
N LEU A 7 25.01 23.90 -9.74
CA LEU A 7 25.30 22.45 -9.70
C LEU A 7 26.79 22.20 -9.81
N ASP A 8 27.27 21.22 -9.04
CA ASP A 8 28.64 20.74 -9.08
C ASP A 8 29.06 20.39 -10.52
N ALA A 9 30.20 20.95 -10.95
CA ALA A 9 30.76 20.71 -12.27
C ALA A 9 31.07 19.22 -12.49
N ALA A 10 31.51 18.48 -11.45
CA ALA A 10 31.78 17.05 -11.54
C ALA A 10 30.51 16.24 -11.89
N LEU A 11 29.35 16.65 -11.36
CA LEU A 11 28.06 15.98 -11.60
C LEU A 11 27.66 16.02 -13.07
N CYS A 12 27.87 17.15 -13.74
CA CYS A 12 27.42 17.36 -15.12
C CYS A 12 28.45 16.99 -16.19
N SER A 13 29.74 16.94 -15.82
CA SER A 13 30.84 16.63 -16.74
C SER A 13 31.09 15.13 -16.90
N ALA A 14 30.94 14.34 -15.83
CA ALA A 14 31.21 12.90 -15.86
C ALA A 14 30.11 12.10 -16.59
N PRO A 15 30.46 11.16 -17.49
CA PRO A 15 29.48 10.35 -18.22
C PRO A 15 28.51 9.58 -17.31
N ALA A 16 29.02 9.02 -16.20
CA ALA A 16 28.25 8.21 -15.26
C ALA A 16 27.14 8.99 -14.53
N THR A 17 27.30 10.31 -14.37
CA THR A 17 26.36 11.16 -13.61
C THR A 17 25.61 12.15 -14.50
N ARG A 18 25.87 12.15 -15.81
CA ARG A 18 25.28 13.12 -16.76
C ARG A 18 23.76 13.07 -16.78
N VAL A 19 23.17 11.87 -16.77
CA VAL A 19 21.71 11.71 -16.71
C VAL A 19 21.15 12.30 -15.42
N LEU A 20 21.81 12.06 -14.28
CA LEU A 20 21.41 12.64 -12.99
C LEU A 20 21.51 14.17 -12.98
N CYS A 21 22.54 14.75 -13.62
CA CYS A 21 22.61 16.19 -13.82
C CYS A 21 21.41 16.71 -14.64
N CYS A 22 21.09 16.08 -15.78
CA CYS A 22 19.95 16.46 -16.61
C CYS A 22 18.63 16.40 -15.81
N GLN A 23 18.42 15.38 -14.99
CA GLN A 23 17.23 15.28 -14.14
C GLN A 23 17.14 16.39 -13.10
N ARG A 24 18.26 16.80 -12.49
CA ARG A 24 18.27 17.94 -11.55
C ARG A 24 17.96 19.25 -12.27
N LEU A 25 18.56 19.46 -13.44
CA LEU A 25 18.29 20.62 -14.28
C LEU A 25 16.82 20.67 -14.73
N GLN A 26 16.24 19.52 -15.11
CA GLN A 26 14.83 19.41 -15.48
C GLN A 26 13.91 19.82 -14.32
N LYS A 27 14.15 19.30 -13.12
CA LYS A 27 13.38 19.67 -11.92
C LYS A 27 13.45 21.16 -11.62
N LEU A 28 14.64 21.76 -11.73
CA LEU A 28 14.82 23.20 -11.57
C LEU A 28 14.05 23.97 -12.66
N ALA A 29 14.10 23.54 -13.91
CA ALA A 29 13.36 24.16 -15.01
C ALA A 29 11.84 24.14 -14.75
N VAL A 30 11.32 23.02 -14.25
CA VAL A 30 9.91 22.89 -13.86
C VAL A 30 9.56 23.83 -12.69
N MET A 31 10.43 23.94 -11.68
CA MET A 31 10.23 24.84 -10.55
C MET A 31 10.25 26.31 -10.98
N TYR A 32 11.22 26.73 -11.78
CA TYR A 32 11.31 28.10 -12.32
C TYR A 32 10.07 28.45 -13.15
N ALA A 33 9.61 27.53 -14.00
CA ALA A 33 8.38 27.73 -14.77
C ALA A 33 7.16 27.90 -13.86
N ALA A 34 7.04 27.08 -12.82
CA ALA A 34 5.88 27.10 -11.92
C ALA A 34 5.77 28.37 -11.08
N VAL A 35 6.90 28.98 -10.69
CA VAL A 35 6.91 30.26 -9.96
C VAL A 35 7.00 31.48 -10.87
N GLY A 36 6.97 31.29 -12.20
CA GLY A 36 7.08 32.38 -13.18
C GLY A 36 8.46 33.07 -13.23
N ALA A 37 9.50 32.49 -12.64
CA ALA A 37 10.84 33.07 -12.54
C ALA A 37 11.78 32.52 -13.62
N THR A 38 11.33 32.47 -14.87
CA THR A 38 12.09 31.86 -15.99
C THR A 38 13.41 32.57 -16.27
N ASP A 39 13.52 33.85 -15.92
CA ASP A 39 14.73 34.65 -16.08
C ASP A 39 15.83 34.30 -15.07
N GLY A 40 15.51 33.54 -14.02
CA GLY A 40 16.48 33.09 -13.01
C GLY A 40 17.46 32.00 -13.51
N ALA A 41 17.15 31.35 -14.65
CA ALA A 41 18.02 30.34 -15.26
C ALA A 41 17.78 30.25 -16.78
N PRO A 42 18.10 31.31 -17.55
CA PRO A 42 17.76 31.41 -18.97
C PRO A 42 18.30 30.25 -19.82
N THR A 43 19.51 29.74 -19.55
CA THR A 43 20.08 28.63 -20.34
C THR A 43 19.39 27.30 -20.03
N VAL A 44 19.01 27.08 -18.77
CA VAL A 44 18.21 25.92 -18.36
C VAL A 44 16.83 25.97 -19.01
N MET A 45 16.15 27.12 -18.96
CA MET A 45 14.83 27.30 -19.55
C MET A 45 14.85 27.15 -21.08
N ALA A 46 15.87 27.68 -21.76
CA ALA A 46 16.04 27.52 -23.21
C ALA A 46 16.20 26.06 -23.65
N ASN A 47 16.60 25.16 -22.75
CA ASN A 47 16.77 23.73 -23.03
C ASN A 47 15.72 22.86 -22.33
N LYS A 48 14.65 23.44 -21.77
CA LYS A 48 13.64 22.71 -20.99
C LYS A 48 13.09 21.49 -21.74
N ALA A 49 12.71 21.64 -23.02
CA ALA A 49 12.16 20.54 -23.80
C ALA A 49 13.12 19.34 -23.93
N LYS A 50 14.43 19.58 -24.07
CA LYS A 50 15.43 18.52 -24.10
C LYS A 50 15.60 17.86 -22.74
N LEU A 51 15.55 18.67 -21.67
CA LEU A 51 15.62 18.18 -20.29
C LEU A 51 14.40 17.32 -19.95
N ASP A 52 13.20 17.72 -20.38
CA ASP A 52 11.97 16.93 -20.26
C ASP A 52 12.12 15.58 -20.97
N ALA A 53 12.55 15.55 -22.24
CA ALA A 53 12.76 14.30 -22.98
C ALA A 53 13.76 13.33 -22.28
N VAL A 54 14.84 13.86 -21.69
CA VAL A 54 15.79 13.03 -20.91
C VAL A 54 15.14 12.51 -19.62
N ALA A 55 14.36 13.34 -18.93
CA ALA A 55 13.64 12.91 -17.73
C ALA A 55 12.62 11.82 -18.06
N ALA A 56 11.88 11.97 -19.14
CA ALA A 56 10.94 10.99 -19.64
C ALA A 56 11.57 9.64 -19.93
N ALA A 57 12.65 9.64 -20.72
CA ALA A 57 13.39 8.43 -21.06
C ALA A 57 13.92 7.75 -19.79
N TYR A 58 14.41 8.52 -18.82
CA TYR A 58 14.81 7.96 -17.53
C TYR A 58 13.62 7.36 -16.77
N PHE A 59 12.49 8.04 -16.68
CA PHE A 59 11.30 7.53 -15.98
C PHE A 59 10.80 6.24 -16.62
N HIS A 60 10.76 6.19 -17.96
CA HIS A 60 10.39 4.98 -18.69
C HIS A 60 11.33 3.81 -18.36
N VAL A 61 12.65 4.03 -18.35
CA VAL A 61 13.62 2.96 -18.05
C VAL A 61 13.62 2.56 -16.57
N SER A 62 13.47 3.52 -15.65
CA SER A 62 13.61 3.26 -14.21
C SER A 62 12.32 2.81 -13.54
N GLN A 63 11.17 3.23 -14.07
CA GLN A 63 9.87 3.02 -13.44
C GLN A 63 8.83 2.38 -14.35
N GLY A 64 9.04 2.45 -15.68
CA GLY A 64 8.12 1.88 -16.65
C GLY A 64 7.85 0.40 -16.44
N TYR A 65 6.73 -0.05 -16.98
CA TYR A 65 6.34 -1.45 -17.00
C TYR A 65 6.11 -1.88 -18.43
N ASN A 66 6.83 -2.91 -18.87
CA ASN A 66 6.66 -3.51 -20.18
C ASN A 66 6.41 -5.03 -20.03
N ALA A 67 5.22 -5.48 -20.40
CA ALA A 67 4.82 -6.89 -20.33
C ALA A 67 5.67 -7.81 -21.24
N SER A 68 6.45 -7.26 -22.18
CA SER A 68 7.41 -8.01 -23.00
C SER A 68 8.80 -8.14 -22.36
N VAL A 69 9.07 -7.46 -21.25
CA VAL A 69 10.35 -7.53 -20.54
C VAL A 69 10.22 -8.50 -19.36
N PRO A 70 10.96 -9.64 -19.32
CA PRO A 70 10.79 -10.65 -18.27
C PRO A 70 10.99 -10.13 -16.86
N GLN A 71 11.93 -9.20 -16.67
CA GLN A 71 12.18 -8.56 -15.38
C GLN A 71 10.98 -7.74 -14.91
N ASP A 72 10.34 -6.99 -15.81
CA ASP A 72 9.15 -6.21 -15.50
C ASP A 72 7.95 -7.11 -15.21
N VAL A 73 7.82 -8.24 -15.92
CA VAL A 73 6.79 -9.25 -15.65
C VAL A 73 7.01 -9.90 -14.28
N ALA A 74 8.25 -10.20 -13.91
CA ALA A 74 8.56 -10.77 -12.60
C ALA A 74 8.28 -9.78 -11.46
N ARG A 75 8.69 -8.53 -11.66
CA ARG A 75 8.49 -7.43 -10.72
C ARG A 75 7.02 -7.00 -10.62
N GLY A 76 6.33 -6.89 -11.74
CA GLY A 76 5.10 -6.11 -11.86
C GLY A 76 5.35 -4.61 -11.93
N SER A 77 4.26 -3.85 -12.09
CA SER A 77 4.28 -2.39 -12.05
C SER A 77 4.68 -1.88 -10.66
N LEU A 78 5.53 -0.85 -10.62
CA LEU A 78 5.89 -0.14 -9.39
C LEU A 78 4.73 0.69 -8.81
N GLY A 79 3.76 1.07 -9.63
CA GLY A 79 2.54 1.78 -9.20
C GLY A 79 1.47 0.87 -8.60
N LEU A 80 1.58 -0.45 -8.80
CA LEU A 80 0.57 -1.43 -8.44
C LEU A 80 0.19 -1.43 -6.95
N PRO A 81 1.12 -1.29 -5.97
CA PRO A 81 0.73 -1.22 -4.57
C PRO A 81 -0.28 -0.10 -4.31
N LEU A 82 -0.04 1.10 -4.84
CA LEU A 82 -0.96 2.22 -4.68
C LEU A 82 -2.29 1.99 -5.40
N ALA A 83 -2.26 1.43 -6.61
CA ALA A 83 -3.48 1.10 -7.34
C ALA A 83 -4.34 0.06 -6.61
N ARG A 84 -3.73 -0.95 -5.97
CA ARG A 84 -4.44 -1.94 -5.13
C ARG A 84 -5.04 -1.32 -3.88
N GLU A 85 -4.34 -0.37 -3.25
CA GLU A 85 -4.91 0.41 -2.15
C GLU A 85 -6.15 1.17 -2.60
N LEU A 86 -6.13 1.80 -3.78
CA LEU A 86 -7.31 2.46 -4.36
C LEU A 86 -8.46 1.47 -4.58
N LEU A 87 -8.21 0.32 -5.20
CA LEU A 87 -9.22 -0.72 -5.40
C LEU A 87 -9.81 -1.22 -4.08
N ARG A 88 -8.97 -1.44 -3.05
CA ARG A 88 -9.45 -1.86 -1.73
C ARG A 88 -10.39 -0.81 -1.13
N ASN A 89 -10.04 0.47 -1.24
CA ASN A 89 -10.85 1.57 -0.74
C ASN A 89 -12.18 1.72 -1.50
N MET A 90 -12.18 1.50 -2.81
CA MET A 90 -13.40 1.46 -3.61
C MET A 90 -14.30 0.31 -3.20
N ARG A 91 -13.76 -0.91 -3.05
CA ARG A 91 -14.51 -2.08 -2.56
C ARG A 91 -15.12 -1.83 -1.18
N ALA A 92 -14.38 -1.21 -0.27
CA ALA A 92 -14.91 -0.81 1.03
C ALA A 92 -16.06 0.21 0.91
N LYS A 93 -16.06 1.07 -0.12
CA LYS A 93 -17.17 2.00 -0.42
C LYS A 93 -18.43 1.29 -0.91
N MET A 94 -18.24 0.21 -1.68
CA MET A 94 -19.30 -0.57 -2.30
C MET A 94 -20.03 -1.49 -1.31
N LEU A 95 -19.54 -1.63 -0.07
CA LEU A 95 -20.18 -2.42 0.97
C LEU A 95 -21.59 -1.89 1.32
N PRO A 96 -22.51 -2.78 1.76
CA PRO A 96 -23.87 -2.40 2.13
C PRO A 96 -23.94 -1.32 3.21
N GLU A 97 -25.03 -0.56 3.22
CA GLU A 97 -25.25 0.44 4.27
C GLU A 97 -25.32 -0.21 5.65
N GLY A 98 -24.62 0.37 6.63
CA GLY A 98 -24.54 -0.19 7.98
C GLY A 98 -23.42 -1.22 8.20
N ASP A 99 -22.71 -1.65 7.16
CA ASP A 99 -21.51 -2.48 7.33
C ASP A 99 -20.41 -1.69 8.08
N ALA A 100 -19.86 -2.29 9.13
CA ALA A 100 -18.84 -1.66 9.98
C ALA A 100 -17.54 -1.33 9.22
N ASN A 101 -17.26 -2.03 8.13
CA ASN A 101 -16.10 -1.81 7.28
C ASN A 101 -16.40 -0.88 6.09
N ARG A 102 -17.65 -0.40 5.94
CA ARG A 102 -18.02 0.50 4.84
C ARG A 102 -17.27 1.81 4.97
N ASN A 103 -16.52 2.17 3.93
CA ASN A 103 -15.89 3.46 3.86
C ASN A 103 -16.91 4.52 3.38
N THR A 104 -17.09 5.59 4.15
CA THR A 104 -18.02 6.70 3.83
C THR A 104 -17.31 8.00 3.47
N LYS A 105 -15.97 8.00 3.40
CA LYS A 105 -15.14 9.20 3.28
C LYS A 105 -14.40 9.26 1.94
N MET A 106 -14.27 10.45 1.37
CA MET A 106 -13.33 10.66 0.27
C MET A 106 -11.90 10.37 0.76
N MET A 107 -11.10 9.74 -0.09
CA MET A 107 -9.71 9.43 0.21
C MET A 107 -8.81 10.35 -0.63
N MET A 108 -7.82 10.93 0.02
CA MET A 108 -6.71 11.61 -0.64
C MET A 108 -5.41 10.93 -0.22
N GLN A 109 -4.62 10.48 -1.20
CA GLN A 109 -3.28 9.93 -0.95
C GLN A 109 -2.25 10.92 -1.45
N TYR A 110 -1.41 11.38 -0.53
CA TYR A 110 -0.25 12.18 -0.87
C TYR A 110 0.97 11.28 -0.95
N ALA A 111 1.56 11.18 -2.13
CA ALA A 111 2.68 10.29 -2.40
C ALA A 111 3.76 11.03 -3.18
N HIS A 112 5.01 10.61 -2.97
CA HIS A 112 6.15 11.12 -3.71
C HIS A 112 6.79 9.99 -4.51
N ARG A 113 7.05 10.24 -5.80
CA ARG A 113 7.77 9.31 -6.68
C ARG A 113 7.14 7.91 -6.75
N VAL A 114 5.83 7.81 -6.55
CA VAL A 114 5.09 6.57 -6.76
C VAL A 114 4.56 6.59 -8.19
N PRO A 115 5.02 5.69 -9.07
CA PRO A 115 4.70 5.76 -10.49
C PRO A 115 3.33 5.13 -10.77
N ILE A 116 2.27 5.68 -10.16
CA ILE A 116 0.89 5.17 -10.29
C ILE A 116 0.43 5.09 -11.75
N GLN A 117 0.93 5.98 -12.60
CA GLN A 117 0.70 5.98 -14.05
C GLN A 117 1.01 4.62 -14.70
N THR A 118 2.01 3.90 -14.19
CA THR A 118 2.42 2.59 -14.72
C THR A 118 1.43 1.48 -14.41
N ALA A 119 0.53 1.69 -13.44
CA ALA A 119 -0.57 0.78 -13.11
C ALA A 119 -1.92 1.28 -13.66
N LEU A 120 -2.02 2.57 -14.01
CA LEU A 120 -3.23 3.19 -14.59
C LEU A 120 -3.18 3.32 -16.12
N GLY A 121 -2.06 2.90 -16.75
CA GLY A 121 -1.89 2.98 -18.20
C GLY A 121 -1.74 4.40 -18.74
N HIS A 122 -1.27 5.33 -17.89
CA HIS A 122 -0.95 6.66 -18.35
C HIS A 122 0.50 6.68 -18.82
N ASP A 123 0.70 7.09 -20.07
CA ASP A 123 2.01 7.48 -20.57
C ASP A 123 2.15 8.99 -20.30
N PRO A 124 2.81 9.39 -19.20
CA PRO A 124 2.94 10.79 -18.89
C PRO A 124 3.76 11.42 -20.02
N SER A 125 3.20 12.44 -20.66
CA SER A 125 3.92 13.28 -21.60
C SER A 125 5.15 13.88 -20.90
N ASP A 126 6.30 13.23 -21.00
CA ASP A 126 7.70 13.60 -20.71
C ASP A 126 8.05 14.48 -19.48
N ALA A 127 7.10 14.89 -18.66
CA ALA A 127 7.28 15.82 -17.57
C ALA A 127 6.28 15.44 -16.48
N THR A 128 6.75 14.86 -15.37
CA THR A 128 5.96 14.82 -14.14
C THR A 128 5.77 16.27 -13.69
N PRO A 129 4.57 16.85 -13.82
CA PRO A 129 4.36 18.23 -13.41
C PRO A 129 4.37 18.34 -11.88
N LEU A 130 4.58 19.55 -11.36
CA LEU A 130 4.42 19.79 -9.92
C LEU A 130 2.96 19.56 -9.52
N GLY A 131 2.75 18.76 -8.47
CA GLY A 131 1.42 18.47 -7.97
C GLY A 131 0.59 17.61 -8.91
N GLU A 132 1.22 16.73 -9.69
CA GLU A 132 0.53 15.72 -10.50
C GLU A 132 -0.56 15.04 -9.67
N THR A 133 -1.82 15.20 -10.09
CA THR A 133 -2.98 14.75 -9.33
C THR A 133 -3.85 13.87 -10.21
N PHE A 134 -3.96 12.60 -9.85
CA PHE A 134 -4.90 11.66 -10.45
C PHE A 134 -6.21 11.69 -9.67
N LEU A 135 -7.31 11.94 -10.36
CA LEU A 135 -8.65 11.88 -9.80
C LEU A 135 -9.28 10.56 -10.26
N VAL A 136 -9.63 9.72 -9.29
CA VAL A 136 -10.22 8.40 -9.55
C VAL A 136 -11.58 8.34 -8.86
N ASP A 137 -12.64 8.52 -9.64
CA ASP A 137 -14.00 8.55 -9.11
C ASP A 137 -14.61 7.15 -9.15
N LEU A 138 -15.23 6.73 -8.05
CA LEU A 138 -16.14 5.60 -8.03
C LEU A 138 -17.56 6.12 -8.26
N LEU A 139 -18.18 5.68 -9.35
CA LEU A 139 -19.53 6.02 -9.76
C LEU A 139 -20.46 4.83 -9.49
N ARG A 140 -21.74 5.12 -9.25
CA ARG A 140 -22.81 4.12 -9.16
C ARG A 140 -23.92 4.55 -10.10
N ASP A 141 -24.42 3.62 -10.89
CA ASP A 141 -25.63 3.80 -11.67
C ASP A 141 -26.84 3.59 -10.76
N ASP A 142 -27.72 4.59 -10.66
CA ASP A 142 -28.91 4.54 -9.81
C ASP A 142 -29.95 3.53 -10.32
N ALA A 143 -29.99 3.26 -11.63
CA ALA A 143 -30.96 2.34 -12.22
C ALA A 143 -30.59 0.88 -11.97
N THR A 144 -29.31 0.54 -12.14
CA THR A 144 -28.82 -0.85 -12.08
C THR A 144 -28.07 -1.18 -10.79
N ASN A 145 -27.69 -0.16 -10.02
CA ASN A 145 -26.74 -0.26 -8.90
C ASN A 145 -25.34 -0.78 -9.30
N ALA A 146 -25.03 -0.81 -10.59
CA ALA A 146 -23.70 -1.18 -11.07
C ALA A 146 -22.68 -0.08 -10.74
N TYR A 147 -21.43 -0.49 -10.52
CA TYR A 147 -20.34 0.41 -10.19
C TYR A 147 -19.39 0.60 -11.37
N PHE A 148 -18.93 1.84 -11.52
CA PHE A 148 -18.02 2.25 -12.57
C PHE A 148 -16.90 3.11 -11.99
N VAL A 149 -15.80 3.21 -12.73
CA VAL A 149 -14.65 4.03 -12.38
C VAL A 149 -14.41 5.03 -13.49
N ARG A 150 -14.22 6.30 -13.12
CA ARG A 150 -13.78 7.35 -14.04
C ARG A 150 -12.41 7.84 -13.63
N LEU A 151 -11.46 7.79 -14.56
CA LEU A 151 -10.12 8.33 -14.40
C LEU A 151 -10.05 9.73 -15.01
N ARG A 152 -9.44 10.66 -14.29
CA ARG A 152 -9.20 12.04 -14.73
C ARG A 152 -7.85 12.51 -14.21
N TYR A 153 -7.31 13.53 -14.86
CA TYR A 153 -6.08 14.17 -14.42
C TYR A 153 -6.40 15.60 -13.97
N ALA A 154 -5.80 16.11 -12.89
CA ALA A 154 -5.90 17.54 -12.58
C ALA A 154 -4.67 18.24 -13.16
N ALA A 155 -4.88 19.03 -14.21
CA ALA A 155 -3.84 19.87 -14.77
C ALA A 155 -3.90 21.25 -14.13
N ALA A 156 -2.77 21.73 -13.60
CA ALA A 156 -2.63 23.12 -13.23
C ALA A 156 -2.41 23.95 -14.51
N ALA A 157 -3.47 24.55 -15.03
CA ALA A 157 -3.38 25.55 -16.09
C ALA A 157 -3.66 26.93 -15.47
N ASN A 158 -2.77 27.89 -15.67
CA ASN A 158 -2.97 29.29 -15.27
C ASN A 158 -3.36 29.49 -13.78
N GLY A 159 -2.83 28.67 -12.87
CA GLY A 159 -3.09 28.78 -11.43
C GLY A 159 -4.43 28.23 -10.95
N ALA A 160 -5.26 27.66 -11.82
CA ALA A 160 -6.50 26.98 -11.45
C ALA A 160 -6.41 25.49 -11.84
N PRO A 161 -6.44 24.55 -10.87
CA PRO A 161 -6.48 23.13 -11.20
C PRO A 161 -7.82 22.79 -11.86
N ALA A 162 -7.78 22.27 -13.07
CA ALA A 162 -8.96 21.78 -13.79
C ALA A 162 -8.82 20.28 -14.06
N ALA A 163 -9.94 19.56 -13.95
CA ALA A 163 -10.00 18.18 -14.42
C ALA A 163 -9.82 18.16 -15.95
N ALA A 164 -8.95 17.28 -16.41
CA ALA A 164 -8.57 17.08 -17.78
C ALA A 164 -8.75 15.61 -18.16
N PHE A 165 -8.98 15.40 -19.45
CA PHE A 165 -9.21 14.08 -20.02
C PHE A 165 -8.02 13.16 -19.74
N PHE A 166 -8.30 12.01 -19.15
CA PHE A 166 -7.33 10.94 -18.97
C PHE A 166 -7.51 9.89 -20.08
N PRO A 167 -6.48 9.62 -20.92
CA PRO A 167 -6.58 8.74 -22.07
C PRO A 167 -6.47 7.25 -21.67
N PHE A 168 -7.41 6.79 -20.84
CA PHE A 168 -7.48 5.40 -20.39
C PHE A 168 -8.11 4.50 -21.46
N ARG A 169 -7.50 3.33 -21.69
CA ARG A 169 -8.10 2.28 -22.53
C ARG A 169 -8.73 1.20 -21.65
N CYS A 170 -9.97 1.41 -21.23
CA CYS A 170 -10.77 0.39 -20.57
C CYS A 170 -11.21 -0.67 -21.59
N LEU A 171 -10.90 -1.93 -21.32
CA LEU A 171 -11.33 -3.08 -22.11
C LEU A 171 -12.19 -4.00 -21.23
N SER A 172 -13.20 -4.62 -21.82
CA SER A 172 -13.99 -5.67 -21.19
C SER A 172 -13.26 -7.01 -21.16
N ALA A 173 -13.76 -7.98 -20.39
CA ALA A 173 -13.25 -9.36 -20.37
C ALA A 173 -13.02 -9.99 -21.75
N ALA A 174 -13.77 -9.55 -22.77
CA ALA A 174 -13.70 -9.99 -24.16
C ALA A 174 -12.88 -9.04 -25.06
N ASP A 175 -12.03 -8.19 -24.47
CA ASP A 175 -11.19 -7.19 -25.15
C ASP A 175 -11.98 -6.14 -25.95
N VAL A 176 -13.24 -5.90 -25.58
CA VAL A 176 -14.08 -4.86 -26.19
C VAL A 176 -13.85 -3.53 -25.46
N PRO A 177 -13.44 -2.45 -26.15
CA PRO A 177 -13.29 -1.15 -25.52
C PRO A 177 -14.65 -0.58 -25.10
N THR A 178 -14.66 0.15 -23.99
CA THR A 178 -15.84 0.95 -23.63
C THR A 178 -15.95 2.19 -24.52
N ASP A 179 -17.18 2.56 -24.85
CA ASP A 179 -17.56 3.82 -25.51
C ASP A 179 -18.08 4.87 -24.52
N ALA A 180 -18.29 4.48 -23.26
CA ALA A 180 -18.80 5.37 -22.21
C ALA A 180 -17.75 6.42 -21.83
N THR A 181 -18.07 7.69 -22.12
CA THR A 181 -17.16 8.81 -21.87
C THR A 181 -17.90 10.02 -21.31
N THR A 182 -17.14 10.87 -20.64
CA THR A 182 -17.51 12.22 -20.20
C THR A 182 -16.52 13.20 -20.81
N ALA A 183 -16.82 14.50 -20.75
CA ALA A 183 -15.90 15.53 -21.26
C ALA A 183 -14.49 15.46 -20.64
N ASP A 184 -14.37 14.94 -19.41
CA ASP A 184 -13.15 14.88 -18.64
C ASP A 184 -12.58 13.46 -18.44
N GLY A 185 -13.16 12.42 -19.05
CA GLY A 185 -12.57 11.08 -18.98
C GLY A 185 -13.47 9.92 -19.43
N VAL A 186 -12.85 8.74 -19.54
CA VAL A 186 -13.49 7.46 -19.88
C VAL A 186 -14.13 6.84 -18.63
N ILE A 187 -15.32 6.26 -18.77
CA ILE A 187 -16.02 5.51 -17.72
C ILE A 187 -15.81 4.02 -17.96
N CYS A 188 -15.27 3.31 -16.96
CA CYS A 188 -14.98 1.89 -17.04
C CYS A 188 -15.82 1.11 -16.03
N PRO A 189 -16.42 -0.03 -16.37
CA PRO A 189 -17.00 -0.93 -15.36
C PRO A 189 -15.97 -1.27 -14.28
N PHE A 190 -16.40 -1.31 -13.01
CA PHE A 190 -15.47 -1.50 -11.89
C PHE A 190 -14.62 -2.77 -12.02
N ASP A 191 -15.22 -3.88 -12.42
CA ASP A 191 -14.51 -5.16 -12.56
C ASP A 191 -13.49 -5.13 -13.71
N ASP A 192 -13.79 -4.43 -14.80
CA ASP A 192 -12.87 -4.24 -15.92
C ASP A 192 -11.69 -3.34 -15.54
N PHE A 193 -11.96 -2.28 -14.77
CA PHE A 193 -10.91 -1.43 -14.20
C PHE A 193 -10.02 -2.23 -13.24
N ALA A 194 -10.61 -3.04 -12.36
CA ALA A 194 -9.86 -3.90 -11.45
C ALA A 194 -8.99 -4.90 -12.21
N ARG A 195 -9.53 -5.54 -13.26
CA ARG A 195 -8.77 -6.46 -14.12
C ARG A 195 -7.63 -5.75 -14.85
N PHE A 196 -7.84 -4.53 -15.33
CA PHE A 196 -6.80 -3.71 -15.93
C PHE A 196 -5.67 -3.41 -14.94
N VAL A 197 -5.97 -2.95 -13.72
CA VAL A 197 -4.95 -2.69 -12.70
C VAL A 197 -4.16 -3.97 -12.40
N GLU A 198 -4.87 -5.08 -12.21
CA GLU A 198 -4.27 -6.38 -11.91
C GLU A 198 -3.49 -7.00 -13.09
N SER A 199 -3.69 -6.54 -14.33
CA SER A 199 -2.93 -7.02 -15.49
C SER A 199 -1.45 -6.67 -15.42
N SER A 200 -1.08 -5.70 -14.57
CA SER A 200 0.31 -5.31 -14.30
C SER A 200 0.94 -6.03 -13.10
N SER A 201 0.27 -7.08 -12.59
CA SER A 201 0.78 -7.90 -11.49
C SER A 201 2.08 -8.60 -11.82
N GLY A 202 3.00 -8.58 -10.84
CA GLY A 202 4.23 -9.35 -10.90
C GLY A 202 3.98 -10.83 -10.67
N THR A 203 4.76 -11.70 -11.32
CA THR A 203 4.75 -13.14 -11.03
C THR A 203 5.50 -13.49 -9.75
N SER A 204 6.37 -12.60 -9.26
CA SER A 204 7.04 -12.76 -7.98
C SER A 204 6.14 -12.36 -6.81
N ALA A 205 6.14 -13.18 -5.76
CA ALA A 205 5.47 -12.85 -4.49
C ALA A 205 6.02 -11.59 -3.82
N ALA A 206 7.26 -11.20 -4.13
CA ALA A 206 7.86 -9.97 -3.62
C ALA A 206 7.20 -8.72 -4.25
N GLY A 207 7.08 -8.73 -5.58
CA GLY A 207 6.42 -7.69 -6.37
C GLY A 207 7.02 -6.28 -6.25
N ALA A 208 6.68 -5.41 -7.21
CA ALA A 208 6.95 -3.98 -7.24
C ALA A 208 8.37 -3.60 -6.74
N ALA A 209 8.46 -2.75 -5.72
CA ALA A 209 9.75 -2.28 -5.19
C ALA A 209 10.55 -3.36 -4.43
N CYS A 210 9.91 -4.47 -4.06
CA CYS A 210 10.52 -5.54 -3.27
C CYS A 210 11.07 -6.69 -4.09
N TYR A 211 10.82 -6.71 -5.40
CA TYR A 211 11.43 -7.70 -6.26
C TYR A 211 12.91 -7.40 -6.48
N LEU A 212 13.76 -8.39 -6.21
CA LEU A 212 15.17 -8.42 -6.62
C LEU A 212 15.37 -9.64 -7.53
N ASP A 213 16.08 -9.45 -8.64
CA ASP A 213 16.56 -10.58 -9.43
C ASP A 213 17.57 -11.42 -8.63
N GLU A 214 17.84 -12.64 -9.09
CA GLU A 214 18.65 -13.60 -8.33
C GLU A 214 20.08 -13.11 -8.08
N GLU A 215 20.69 -12.44 -9.06
CA GLU A 215 22.05 -11.91 -8.94
C GLU A 215 22.09 -10.79 -7.90
N THR A 216 21.18 -9.82 -8.01
CA THR A 216 21.06 -8.72 -7.05
C THR A 216 20.76 -9.22 -5.65
N ARG A 217 19.86 -10.19 -5.50
CA ARG A 217 19.52 -10.79 -4.19
C ARG A 217 20.74 -11.47 -3.55
N LYS A 218 21.54 -12.22 -4.33
CA LYS A 218 22.78 -12.85 -3.84
C LYS A 218 23.80 -11.80 -3.42
N LYS A 219 23.96 -10.74 -4.21
CA LYS A 219 24.88 -9.63 -3.91
C LYS A 219 24.49 -8.88 -2.64
N PHE A 220 23.19 -8.67 -2.40
CA PHE A 220 22.68 -8.00 -1.20
C PHE A 220 22.81 -8.87 0.04
N GLY A 221 22.67 -10.20 -0.09
CA GLY A 221 22.92 -11.15 0.99
C GLY A 221 22.02 -10.95 2.22
N CYS A 222 20.81 -10.42 2.02
CA CYS A 222 20.00 -9.89 3.12
C CYS A 222 19.35 -10.90 4.07
N SER A 223 19.22 -12.15 3.63
CA SER A 223 18.52 -13.20 4.38
C SER A 223 19.43 -13.78 5.47
N VAL A 224 19.74 -12.98 6.48
CA VAL A 224 20.52 -13.35 7.66
C VAL A 224 19.78 -12.96 8.95
N GLU A 225 19.97 -13.72 10.02
CA GLU A 225 19.42 -13.38 11.34
C GLU A 225 20.16 -12.19 11.97
N GLY A 226 19.45 -11.41 12.79
CA GLY A 226 20.03 -10.29 13.53
C GLY A 226 20.24 -9.06 12.66
N ALA A 227 21.33 -8.32 12.93
CA ALA A 227 21.63 -7.05 12.29
C ALA A 227 21.81 -7.18 10.77
N ALA A 228 21.50 -6.11 10.04
CA ALA A 228 21.69 -6.08 8.60
C ALA A 228 23.19 -6.14 8.24
N PRO A 229 23.60 -7.00 7.28
CA PRO A 229 25.00 -7.19 6.92
C PRO A 229 25.61 -6.00 6.15
N SER A 230 24.78 -5.11 5.62
CA SER A 230 25.19 -3.90 4.92
C SER A 230 24.16 -2.78 5.05
N PRO A 231 24.55 -1.51 4.81
CA PRO A 231 23.61 -0.39 4.75
C PRO A 231 22.54 -0.55 3.67
N GLU A 232 22.88 -1.13 2.52
CA GLU A 232 21.92 -1.44 1.46
C GLU A 232 20.88 -2.45 1.94
N CYS A 233 21.33 -3.43 2.71
CA CYS A 233 20.44 -4.42 3.28
C CYS A 233 19.52 -3.85 4.36
N ALA A 234 20.04 -2.99 5.22
CA ALA A 234 19.23 -2.30 6.22
C ALA A 234 18.07 -1.53 5.55
N ARG A 235 18.37 -0.80 4.47
CA ARG A 235 17.35 -0.08 3.68
C ARG A 235 16.35 -1.03 3.03
N TYR A 236 16.82 -2.14 2.46
CA TYR A 236 15.93 -3.12 1.84
C TYR A 236 15.02 -3.80 2.87
N ARG A 237 15.51 -4.12 4.07
CA ARG A 237 14.69 -4.66 5.17
C ARG A 237 13.62 -3.70 5.64
N ALA A 238 13.97 -2.43 5.81
CA ALA A 238 13.02 -1.40 6.20
C ALA A 238 11.89 -1.23 5.18
N MET A 239 12.19 -1.40 3.89
CA MET A 239 11.21 -1.28 2.81
C MET A 239 10.41 -2.57 2.57
N CYS A 240 11.06 -3.72 2.67
CA CYS A 240 10.56 -5.02 2.21
C CYS A 240 10.81 -6.13 3.25
N PRO A 241 10.33 -5.97 4.50
CA PRO A 241 10.71 -6.84 5.61
C PRO A 241 10.33 -8.30 5.37
N ALA A 242 9.16 -8.56 4.80
CA ALA A 242 8.68 -9.90 4.47
C ALA A 242 9.55 -10.65 3.45
N GLN A 243 10.31 -9.92 2.62
CA GLN A 243 11.18 -10.49 1.59
C GLN A 243 12.66 -10.53 2.02
N ALA A 244 13.02 -9.69 2.99
CA ALA A 244 14.39 -9.50 3.42
C ALA A 244 14.75 -10.33 4.66
N CYS A 245 13.80 -10.62 5.55
CA CYS A 245 14.04 -11.49 6.70
C CYS A 245 13.93 -12.98 6.32
N PRO A 246 14.78 -13.85 6.91
CA PRO A 246 14.63 -15.29 6.78
C PRO A 246 13.25 -15.80 7.20
N GLY A 247 12.84 -16.95 6.65
CA GLY A 247 11.58 -17.59 7.02
C GLY A 247 11.46 -17.85 8.52
N GLY A 248 10.31 -17.50 9.12
CA GLY A 248 10.06 -17.63 10.56
C GLY A 248 10.60 -16.46 11.40
N GLN A 249 11.17 -15.43 10.77
CA GLN A 249 11.65 -14.22 11.43
C GLN A 249 10.80 -13.00 11.06
N VAL A 250 10.78 -12.00 11.96
CA VAL A 250 10.10 -10.71 11.79
C VAL A 250 11.14 -9.61 11.90
N TYR A 251 10.96 -8.58 11.07
CA TYR A 251 11.73 -7.35 11.18
C TYR A 251 11.28 -6.54 12.38
N ASP A 252 12.18 -6.30 13.33
CA ASP A 252 11.98 -5.36 14.42
C ASP A 252 12.47 -3.97 14.01
N VAL A 253 11.54 -3.02 13.93
CA VAL A 253 11.82 -1.63 13.56
C VAL A 253 12.72 -0.95 14.59
N SER A 254 12.69 -1.37 15.86
CA SER A 254 13.45 -0.74 16.94
C SER A 254 14.94 -1.08 16.88
N SER A 255 15.26 -2.33 16.54
CA SER A 255 16.62 -2.84 16.42
C SER A 255 17.12 -2.96 14.97
N GLU A 256 16.28 -2.60 13.99
CA GLU A 256 16.51 -2.76 12.54
C GLU A 256 16.98 -4.17 12.15
N SER A 257 16.58 -5.18 12.92
CA SER A 257 17.10 -6.54 12.87
C SER A 257 15.99 -7.55 12.61
N CYS A 258 16.35 -8.70 12.04
CA CYS A 258 15.42 -9.82 11.87
C CYS A 258 15.56 -10.76 13.06
N TRP A 259 14.46 -10.96 13.79
CA TRP A 259 14.43 -11.84 14.95
C TRP A 259 13.43 -12.98 14.72
N PRO A 260 13.69 -14.19 15.24
CA PRO A 260 12.70 -15.25 15.21
C PRO A 260 11.40 -14.73 15.82
N LEU A 261 10.29 -15.04 15.15
CA LEU A 261 8.98 -14.86 15.72
C LEU A 261 8.94 -15.79 16.93
N GLU A 262 9.21 -15.26 18.13
CA GLU A 262 8.92 -15.95 19.38
C GLU A 262 7.39 -16.04 19.49
N LEU A 263 6.79 -16.88 18.65
CA LEU A 263 5.53 -17.53 18.93
C LEU A 263 5.79 -18.26 20.23
N ASN A 264 5.43 -17.61 21.32
CA ASN A 264 5.75 -17.96 22.69
C ASN A 264 5.58 -19.47 22.88
N ARG A 265 6.67 -20.23 22.71
CA ARG A 265 6.71 -21.70 22.88
C ARG A 265 6.39 -22.07 24.34
N ARG A 266 6.33 -21.07 25.22
CA ARG A 266 5.80 -21.14 26.58
C ARG A 266 4.28 -21.28 26.65
N MET A 267 3.48 -20.76 25.71
CA MET A 267 2.01 -20.96 25.76
C MET A 267 1.57 -22.37 25.35
N LEU A 268 2.41 -23.11 24.63
CA LEU A 268 2.15 -24.48 24.16
C LEU A 268 3.16 -25.50 24.71
N SER A 269 3.97 -25.15 25.71
CA SER A 269 4.81 -26.16 26.37
C SER A 269 3.90 -27.13 27.13
N ALA A 270 4.19 -28.43 27.01
CA ALA A 270 3.45 -29.49 27.69
C ALA A 270 3.30 -29.21 29.20
N ASP A 271 4.29 -28.56 29.81
CA ASP A 271 4.31 -28.20 31.23
C ASP A 271 3.18 -27.24 31.63
N ASN A 272 2.84 -26.26 30.78
CA ASN A 272 1.76 -25.31 31.08
C ASN A 272 0.37 -25.90 30.78
N MET A 273 0.29 -26.84 29.84
CA MET A 273 -0.94 -27.58 29.57
C MET A 273 -1.26 -28.58 30.68
N VAL A 274 -0.23 -29.22 31.26
CA VAL A 274 -0.37 -30.06 32.47
C VAL A 274 -0.78 -29.21 33.67
N GLY A 275 -0.16 -28.04 33.88
CA GLY A 275 -0.57 -27.11 34.95
C GLY A 275 -2.03 -26.68 34.85
N LEU A 276 -2.51 -26.35 33.65
CA LEU A 276 -3.92 -26.00 33.41
C LEU A 276 -4.86 -27.19 33.69
N PHE A 277 -4.46 -28.41 33.31
CA PHE A 277 -5.23 -29.63 33.59
C PHE A 277 -5.35 -29.89 35.09
N PHE A 278 -4.25 -29.73 35.84
CA PHE A 278 -4.27 -29.87 37.30
C PHE A 278 -5.17 -28.82 37.95
N VAL A 279 -5.10 -27.55 37.53
CA VAL A 279 -5.95 -26.48 38.08
C VAL A 279 -7.42 -26.72 37.77
N LEU A 280 -7.77 -27.19 36.57
CA LEU A 280 -9.16 -27.47 36.21
C LEU A 280 -9.72 -28.71 36.92
N VAL A 281 -8.93 -29.79 37.04
CA VAL A 281 -9.37 -31.01 37.73
C VAL A 281 -9.46 -30.78 39.24
N PHE A 282 -8.45 -30.16 39.87
CA PHE A 282 -8.50 -29.88 41.30
C PHE A 282 -9.48 -28.76 41.64
N GLY A 283 -9.56 -27.71 40.81
CA GLY A 283 -10.56 -26.66 40.97
C GLY A 283 -11.99 -27.19 40.84
N GLY A 284 -12.23 -28.06 39.85
CA GLY A 284 -13.51 -28.75 39.67
C GLY A 284 -13.85 -29.69 40.82
N PHE A 285 -12.86 -30.43 41.34
CA PHE A 285 -13.03 -31.35 42.47
C PHE A 285 -13.31 -30.62 43.79
N VAL A 286 -12.59 -29.54 44.08
CA VAL A 286 -12.84 -28.70 45.26
C VAL A 286 -14.21 -28.03 45.16
N LEU A 287 -14.59 -27.51 43.98
CA LEU A 287 -15.89 -26.90 43.78
C LEU A 287 -17.04 -27.92 43.98
N SER A 288 -16.86 -29.17 43.54
CA SER A 288 -17.86 -30.22 43.74
C SER A 288 -17.96 -30.68 45.21
N ILE A 289 -16.86 -30.73 45.97
CA ILE A 289 -16.90 -30.94 47.43
C ILE A 289 -17.65 -29.80 48.11
N VAL A 290 -17.36 -28.55 47.75
CA VAL A 290 -18.02 -27.36 48.32
C VAL A 290 -19.53 -27.40 48.03
N ILE A 291 -19.94 -27.80 46.82
CA ILE A 291 -21.37 -27.94 46.48
C ILE A 291 -22.02 -29.07 47.30
N VAL A 292 -21.38 -30.24 47.41
CA VAL A 292 -21.95 -31.39 48.13
C VAL A 292 -22.06 -31.14 49.63
N GLU A 293 -21.09 -30.45 50.25
CA GLU A 293 -21.10 -30.19 51.70
C GLU A 293 -21.96 -28.97 52.08
N ILE A 294 -22.01 -27.94 51.24
CA ILE A 294 -22.75 -26.70 51.56
C ILE A 294 -24.23 -26.77 51.16
N CYS A 295 -24.60 -27.48 50.07
CA CYS A 295 -25.99 -27.57 49.64
C CYS A 295 -26.96 -28.20 50.67
N PRO A 296 -26.61 -29.29 51.40
CA PRO A 296 -27.53 -29.85 52.40
C PRO A 296 -27.74 -28.90 53.58
N VAL A 297 -26.70 -28.18 54.01
CA VAL A 297 -26.78 -27.19 55.10
C VAL A 297 -27.66 -26.01 54.68
N PHE A 298 -27.47 -25.49 53.46
CA PHE A 298 -28.25 -24.37 52.95
C PHE A 298 -29.72 -24.75 52.73
N LEU A 299 -30.00 -25.94 52.19
CA LEU A 299 -31.37 -26.45 52.01
C LEU A 299 -32.06 -26.73 53.35
N HIS A 300 -31.33 -27.22 54.37
CA HIS A 300 -31.89 -27.43 55.69
C HIS A 300 -32.18 -26.09 56.40
N TRP A 301 -31.31 -25.10 56.27
CA TRP A 301 -31.51 -23.74 56.78
C TRP A 301 -32.71 -23.04 56.13
N VAL A 302 -32.85 -23.13 54.80
CA VAL A 302 -34.02 -22.57 54.08
C VAL A 302 -35.31 -23.24 54.54
N LYS A 303 -35.32 -24.57 54.75
CA LYS A 303 -36.51 -25.28 55.26
C LYS A 303 -36.86 -24.89 56.70
N THR A 304 -35.89 -24.72 57.59
CA THR A 304 -36.16 -24.29 58.98
C THR A 304 -36.62 -22.84 59.06
N VAL A 305 -36.10 -21.94 58.23
CA VAL A 305 -36.56 -20.54 58.13
C VAL A 305 -37.98 -20.47 57.55
N ALA A 306 -38.27 -21.24 56.49
CA ALA A 306 -39.62 -21.30 55.90
C ALA A 306 -40.66 -21.83 56.89
N LYS A 307 -40.33 -22.89 57.66
CA LYS A 307 -41.23 -23.47 58.68
C LYS A 307 -41.52 -22.51 59.83
N LYS A 308 -40.54 -21.69 60.24
CA LYS A 308 -40.73 -20.67 61.29
C LYS A 308 -41.64 -19.52 60.85
N ARG A 309 -41.62 -19.13 59.57
CA ARG A 309 -42.53 -18.10 59.04
C ARG A 309 -43.97 -18.58 58.98
N THR A 310 -44.22 -19.82 58.56
CA THR A 310 -45.59 -20.34 58.46
C THR A 310 -46.30 -20.59 59.79
N THR A 311 -45.56 -20.68 60.90
CA THR A 311 -46.14 -20.81 62.26
C THR A 311 -46.29 -19.47 62.99
N SER A 312 -45.76 -18.37 62.45
CA SER A 312 -45.85 -17.03 63.04
C SER A 312 -47.02 -16.20 62.50
N ASP A 313 -47.63 -16.63 61.39
CA ASP A 313 -48.77 -15.95 60.75
C ASP A 313 -50.13 -16.61 61.10
N SER A 314 -50.17 -17.48 62.12
CA SER A 314 -51.36 -18.22 62.55
C SER A 314 -51.62 -18.22 64.07
N GLU A 315 -51.18 -17.18 64.79
CA GLU A 315 -51.66 -16.82 66.14
C GLU A 315 -52.02 -15.33 66.20
#